data_AF-A0A6M2AZU1-F1
#
_entry.id   AF-A0A6M2AZU1-F1
#
_cell.length_a   1.000
_cell.length_b   1.000
_cell.length_c   1.000
_cell.angle_alpha   90.00
_cell.angle_beta   90.00
_cell.angle_gamma   90.00
#
_symmetry.space_group_name_H-M   'P 1'
#
loop_
_entity.id
_entity.type
_entity.pdbx_description
1 polymer ?
#
loop_
_entity_poly.entity_id
_entity_poly.type
_entity_poly.pdbx_seq_one_letter_code
_entity_poly.pdbx_strand_id
1 'polypeptide(L)' 'MHVWWEVIKTIYWGGLGIAALVTLLVSRDTIKIRLLTSGIIGFTWPMSLPVVLLFSLF' A
#
# COMPACT_ATOMS: atom_id res chain seq x y z
N MET A 1 24.82 14.12 -3.16
CA MET A 1 23.72 13.67 -4.05
C MET A 1 23.13 12.29 -3.71
N HIS A 2 23.86 11.33 -3.10
CA HIS A 2 23.37 9.94 -2.90
C HIS A 2 22.36 9.72 -1.76
N VAL A 3 22.38 10.54 -0.70
CA VAL A 3 21.52 10.35 0.50
C VAL A 3 20.03 10.41 0.15
N TRP A 4 19.63 11.38 -0.67
CA TRP A 4 18.23 11.59 -1.04
C TRP A 4 17.62 10.41 -1.78
N TRP A 5 18.43 9.74 -2.61
CA TRP A 5 18.00 8.56 -3.36
C TRP A 5 17.75 7.35 -2.45
N GLU A 6 18.63 7.13 -1.47
CA GLU A 6 18.46 6.06 -0.48
C GLU A 6 17.20 6.29 0.37
N VAL A 7 16.99 7.53 0.82
CA VAL A 7 15.80 7.90 1.61
C VAL A 7 14.51 7.64 0.83
N ILE A 8 14.45 8.05 -0.44
CA ILE A 8 13.26 7.81 -1.29
C ILE A 8 13.00 6.32 -1.45
N LYS A 9 14.04 5.51 -1.71
CA LYS A 9 13.88 4.05 -1.80
C LYS A 9 13.32 3.46 -0.50
N THR A 10 13.86 3.85 0.65
CA THR A 10 13.38 3.36 1.95
C THR A 10 11.93 3.72 2.19
N ILE A 11 11.52 4.95 1.86
CA ILE A 11 10.12 5.39 1.99
C ILE A 11 9.21 4.58 1.06
N TYR A 12 9.60 4.38 -0.20
CA TYR A 12 8.80 3.60 -1.16
C TYR A 12 8.64 2.13 -0.75
N TRP A 13 9.72 1.49 -0.30
CA TRP A 13 9.67 0.10 0.16
C TRP A 13 8.87 -0.04 1.47
N GLY A 14 9.04 0.89 2.41
CA GLY A 14 8.27 0.91 3.65
C GLY A 14 6.77 1.15 3.40
N GLY A 15 6.46 2.14 2.56
CA GLY A 15 5.09 2.47 2.17
C GLY A 15 4.39 1.32 1.43
N LEU A 16 5.09 0.61 0.55
CA LEU A 16 4.56 -0.58 -0.12
C LEU A 16 4.15 -1.66 0.88
N GLY A 17 4.99 -1.97 1.85
CA GLY A 17 4.71 -2.97 2.87
C GLY A 17 3.50 -2.59 3.74
N ILE A 18 3.46 -1.34 4.22
CA ILE A 18 2.36 -0.82 5.04
C ILE A 18 1.05 -0.80 4.25
N ALA A 19 1.08 -0.28 3.02
CA ALA A 19 -0.08 -0.18 2.14
C ALA A 19 -0.67 -1.55 1.78
N ALA A 20 0.20 -2.52 1.45
CA ALA A 20 -0.23 -3.87 1.17
C ALA A 20 -0.86 -4.51 2.41
N LEU A 21 -0.26 -4.38 3.59
CA LEU A 21 -0.81 -4.91 4.85
C LEU A 21 -2.16 -4.27 5.18
N VAL A 22 -2.27 -2.94 5.12
CA VAL A 22 -3.52 -2.22 5.40
C VAL A 22 -4.62 -2.66 4.44
N THR A 23 -4.34 -2.66 3.13
CA THR A 23 -5.33 -3.07 2.11
C THR A 23 -5.73 -4.52 2.27
N LEU A 24 -4.79 -5.39 2.64
CA LEU A 24 -5.07 -6.79 2.90
C LEU A 24 -5.99 -6.93 4.10
N LEU A 25 -5.78 -6.18 5.18
CA LEU A 25 -6.64 -6.22 6.37
C LEU A 25 -8.03 -5.62 6.15
N VAL A 26 -8.12 -4.55 5.35
CA VAL A 26 -9.38 -3.83 5.05
C VAL A 26 -10.27 -4.61 4.09
N SER A 27 -9.71 -5.23 3.05
CA SER A 27 -10.51 -5.96 2.07
C SER A 27 -11.10 -7.24 2.69
N ARG A 28 -12.43 -7.39 2.58
CA ARG A 28 -13.19 -8.53 3.11
C ARG A 28 -13.52 -9.61 2.07
N ASP A 29 -12.92 -9.51 0.89
CA ASP A 29 -13.12 -10.45 -0.21
C ASP A 29 -12.38 -11.78 -0.02
N THR A 30 -12.58 -12.69 -0.97
CA THR A 30 -11.81 -13.93 -1.09
C THR A 30 -10.31 -13.66 -1.05
N ILE A 31 -9.54 -14.51 -0.35
CA ILE A 31 -8.09 -14.36 -0.12
C ILE A 31 -7.30 -14.09 -1.42
N LYS A 32 -7.69 -14.72 -2.54
CA LYS A 32 -7.07 -14.50 -3.86
C LYS A 32 -7.20 -13.04 -4.33
N ILE A 33 -8.38 -12.45 -4.16
CA ILE A 33 -8.66 -11.06 -4.53
C ILE A 33 -7.96 -10.13 -3.55
N ARG A 34 -8.00 -10.42 -2.25
CA ARG A 34 -7.26 -9.64 -1.23
C ARG A 34 -5.77 -9.54 -1.54
N LEU A 35 -5.11 -10.63 -1.91
CA LEU A 35 -3.70 -10.63 -2.28
C LEU A 35 -3.43 -9.83 -3.54
N LEU A 36 -4.27 -9.98 -4.57
CA LEU A 36 -4.12 -9.25 -5.83
C LEU A 36 -4.31 -7.74 -5.63
N THR A 37 -5.38 -7.34 -4.92
CA THR A 37 -5.69 -5.95 -4.63
C THR A 37 -4.67 -5.31 -3.71
N SER A 38 -4.25 -5.98 -2.63
CA SER A 38 -3.21 -5.46 -1.74
C SER A 38 -1.86 -5.31 -2.43
N GLY A 39 -1.50 -6.19 -3.36
CA GLY A 39 -0.29 -6.05 -4.18
C GLY A 39 -0.34 -4.83 -5.09
N ILE A 40 -1.45 -4.63 -5.81
CA ILE A 40 -1.63 -3.48 -6.73
C ILE A 40 -1.63 -2.16 -5.95
N ILE A 41 -2.34 -2.10 -4.82
CA ILE A 41 -2.41 -0.90 -3.99
C ILE A 41 -1.09 -0.65 -3.26
N GLY A 42 -0.41 -1.70 -2.80
CA GLY A 42 0.95 -1.60 -2.28
C GLY A 42 1.92 -0.98 -3.27
N PHE A 43 1.81 -1.36 -4.56
CA PHE A 43 2.67 -0.81 -5.60
C PHE A 43 2.34 0.66 -5.95
N THR A 44 1.08 1.04 -5.84
CA THR A 44 0.58 2.40 -6.16
C THR A 44 0.35 3.27 -4.92
N TRP A 45 0.91 2.86 -3.78
CA TRP A 45 0.59 3.37 -2.45
C TRP A 45 0.63 4.90 -2.29
N PRO A 46 1.52 5.70 -2.93
CA PRO A 46 1.52 7.14 -2.73
C PRO A 46 0.22 7.82 -3.16
N MET A 47 -0.51 7.21 -4.11
CA MET A 47 -1.80 7.72 -4.58
C MET A 47 -3.00 6.93 -4.04
N SER A 48 -2.89 5.61 -3.89
CA SER A 48 -4.03 4.73 -3.59
C SER A 48 -4.28 4.50 -2.09
N LEU A 49 -3.25 4.62 -1.24
CA LEU A 49 -3.39 4.44 0.22
C LEU A 49 -4.41 5.38 0.86
N PRO A 50 -4.43 6.71 0.59
CA PRO A 50 -5.41 7.61 1.20
C PRO A 50 -6.85 7.22 0.82
N VAL A 51 -7.05 6.78 -0.43
CA VAL A 51 -8.36 6.36 -0.93
C VAL A 51 -8.85 5.10 -0.21
N VAL A 52 -7.98 4.10 -0.02
CA VAL A 52 -8.33 2.87 0.73
C VAL A 52 -8.67 3.17 2.19
N LEU A 53 -7.91 4.05 2.83
CA LEU A 53 -8.21 4.46 4.21
C LEU A 53 -9.56 5.18 4.30
N LEU A 54 -9.87 6.07 3.35
CA LEU A 54 -11.18 6.72 3.28
C LEU A 54 -12.30 5.69 3.12
N PHE A 55 -12.16 4.74 2.19
CA PHE A 55 -13.14 3.66 2.04
C PHE A 55 -13.25 2.76 3.27
N SER A 56 -12.23 2.65 4.11
CA SER A 56 -12.32 1.87 5.35
C SER A 56 -13.12 2.56 6.46
N LEU A 57 -13.32 3.89 6.34
CA LEU A 57 -14.07 4.70 7.33
C LEU A 57 -15.58 4.72 7.06
N PHE A 58 -16.02 4.30 5.87
CA PHE A 58 -17.43 4.23 5.46
C PHE A 58 -17.91 2.77 5.42
#